data_AF-A0A1F9U2M4-F1
#
_entry.id   AF-A0A1F9U2M4-F1
#
_cell.length_a   1.000
_cell.length_b   1.000
_cell.length_c   1.000
_cell.angle_alpha   90.00
_cell.angle_beta   90.00
_cell.angle_gamma   90.00
#
_symmetry.space_group_name_H-M   'P 1'
#
loop_
_entity.id
_entity.type
_entity.pdbx_description
1 polymer ?
#
loop_
_entity_poly.entity_id
_entity_poly.type
_entity_poly.pdbx_seq_one_letter_code
_entity_poly.pdbx_strand_id
1 'polypeptide(L)'
;MRKLKYSLAVVIFSVAVANGAEIFVRSNEVKKISMDPFDKAWKKAASSAVTLIPQTFTVPHGGGSVKFVEVKSFFTMTDLYVRLTWDDNSRNAAHDFGGRFSDGCALQFPVEEGILPSPFMGEDGRPVNIWHWRAANSEDNRYEKAYSDYHRPGAIEEHVFFSTKPARSLYAEGFGTLTTGQVQDVLAAGVWKDGRWSVVFKRALTSQEGTAFIKNSLTPIAFAVWDGEDQERDGAKSLSLWQTLILGEAKPEELRTPEVRGERIFGRYGCATCHGPAGRGGVKNLNAQGGEVPPIYKVREGFTEAEVEQVIRLGRRSVPEDANAPMPSLRMNNWGLVMSEEELHDLVKYLWTLAPKGEEW
;
A
#
# COMPACT_ATOMS: atom_id res chain seq x y z
N MET A 1 -25.58 -25.83 39.00
CA MET A 1 -25.51 -24.41 38.55
C MET A 1 -24.05 -23.97 38.44
N ARG A 2 -23.41 -24.08 37.27
CA ARG A 2 -22.10 -23.46 36.99
C ARG A 2 -22.34 -22.27 36.07
N LYS A 3 -22.21 -21.05 36.58
CA LYS A 3 -22.30 -19.83 35.77
C LYS A 3 -21.00 -19.69 34.97
N LEU A 4 -21.07 -19.92 33.66
CA LEU A 4 -19.99 -19.59 32.73
C LEU A 4 -19.91 -18.06 32.63
N LYS A 5 -18.79 -17.49 33.06
CA LYS A 5 -18.49 -16.07 32.84
C LYS A 5 -17.85 -15.95 31.46
N TYR A 6 -18.63 -15.59 30.46
CA TYR A 6 -18.09 -15.10 29.19
C TYR A 6 -17.65 -13.64 29.41
N SER A 7 -16.34 -13.43 29.58
CA SER A 7 -15.77 -12.09 29.52
C SER A 7 -15.63 -11.70 28.04
N LEU A 8 -16.61 -10.96 27.52
CA LEU A 8 -16.52 -10.31 26.22
C LEU A 8 -15.52 -9.16 26.35
N ALA A 9 -14.27 -9.38 25.90
CA ALA A 9 -13.29 -8.31 25.78
C ALA A 9 -13.65 -7.47 24.55
N VAL A 10 -14.48 -6.45 24.75
CA VAL A 10 -14.74 -5.42 23.73
C VAL A 10 -13.49 -4.55 23.66
N VAL A 11 -12.64 -4.77 22.65
CA VAL A 11 -11.57 -3.84 22.29
C VAL A 11 -12.25 -2.66 21.60
N ILE A 12 -12.49 -1.60 22.35
CA ILE A 12 -12.97 -0.33 21.79
C ILE A 12 -11.79 0.28 21.05
N PHE A 13 -11.76 0.16 19.73
CA PHE A 13 -10.99 1.06 18.90
C PHE A 13 -11.70 2.41 18.95
N SER A 14 -11.11 3.39 19.63
CA SER A 14 -11.43 4.79 19.38
C SER A 14 -10.94 5.11 17.97
N VAL A 15 -11.81 4.89 16.98
CA VAL A 15 -11.58 5.27 15.60
C VAL A 15 -11.71 6.79 15.54
N ALA A 16 -10.57 7.48 15.68
CA ALA A 16 -10.47 8.83 15.16
C ALA A 16 -10.59 8.72 13.64
N VAL A 17 -11.74 9.10 13.12
CA VAL A 17 -12.03 9.21 11.69
C VAL A 17 -11.18 10.36 11.14
N ALA A 18 -10.48 10.10 10.03
CA ALA A 18 -9.45 10.92 9.38
C ALA A 18 -8.20 11.19 10.23
N ASN A 19 -7.13 10.46 9.96
CA ASN A 19 -5.78 10.92 10.27
C ASN A 19 -4.91 10.64 9.04
N GLY A 20 -4.84 11.63 8.14
CA GLY A 20 -3.90 11.60 7.02
C GLY A 20 -2.44 11.44 7.46
N ALA A 21 -2.16 11.76 8.73
CA ALA A 21 -0.86 11.64 9.36
C ALA A 21 -0.12 10.33 9.04
N GLU A 22 1.18 10.46 8.82
CA GLU A 22 2.08 9.32 8.66
C GLU A 22 2.09 8.44 9.91
N ILE A 23 1.85 7.15 9.70
CA ILE A 23 1.88 6.13 10.75
C ILE A 23 3.31 5.62 10.89
N PHE A 24 3.78 5.58 12.14
CA PHE A 24 5.08 5.02 12.50
C PHE A 24 4.92 3.63 13.12
N VAL A 25 5.14 2.59 12.31
CA VAL A 25 5.15 1.20 12.76
C VAL A 25 6.43 0.96 13.56
N ARG A 26 6.34 0.94 14.89
CA ARG A 26 7.50 0.71 15.76
C ARG A 26 7.81 -0.76 15.90
N SER A 27 9.04 -1.14 15.55
CA SER A 27 9.57 -2.48 15.71
C SER A 27 10.60 -2.51 16.83
N ASN A 28 10.30 -3.25 17.90
CA ASN A 28 11.20 -3.40 19.05
C ASN A 28 12.10 -4.63 18.86
N GLU A 29 13.32 -4.56 19.39
CA GLU A 29 14.21 -5.73 19.39
C GLU A 29 13.74 -6.77 20.42
N VAL A 30 13.68 -8.04 20.01
CA VAL A 30 13.40 -9.18 20.89
C VAL A 30 14.42 -10.29 20.66
N LYS A 31 14.69 -11.09 21.70
CA LYS A 31 15.62 -12.22 21.60
C LYS A 31 15.09 -13.33 20.67
N LYS A 32 13.79 -13.58 20.73
CA LYS A 32 13.10 -14.57 19.90
C LYS A 32 11.61 -14.25 19.82
N ILE A 33 11.01 -14.63 18.69
CA ILE A 33 9.57 -14.65 18.48
C ILE A 33 9.27 -15.77 17.48
N SER A 34 8.12 -16.44 17.65
CA SER A 34 7.68 -17.46 16.71
C SER A 34 6.87 -16.86 15.55
N MET A 35 6.64 -17.66 14.51
CA MET A 35 5.75 -17.31 13.40
C MET A 35 4.26 -17.41 13.76
N ASP A 36 3.92 -17.83 14.97
CA ASP A 36 2.52 -17.91 15.44
C ASP A 36 1.95 -16.48 15.59
N PRO A 37 0.90 -16.11 14.84
CA PRO A 37 0.26 -14.81 14.99
C PRO A 37 -0.35 -14.57 16.38
N PHE A 38 -0.54 -15.61 17.20
CA PHE A 38 -1.06 -15.53 18.57
C PHE A 38 0.03 -15.70 19.65
N ASP A 39 1.32 -15.69 19.27
CA ASP A 39 2.41 -15.66 20.24
C ASP A 39 2.19 -14.53 21.27
N LYS A 40 2.33 -14.85 22.55
CA LYS A 40 2.14 -13.91 23.65
C LYS A 40 3.04 -12.67 23.55
N ALA A 41 4.15 -12.74 22.82
CA ALA A 41 5.03 -11.59 22.56
C ALA A 41 4.28 -10.42 21.88
N TRP A 42 3.33 -10.70 20.98
CA TRP A 42 2.55 -9.68 20.26
C TRP A 42 1.70 -8.78 21.16
N LYS A 43 1.46 -9.18 22.41
CA LYS A 43 0.79 -8.33 23.42
C LYS A 43 1.64 -7.14 23.86
N LYS A 44 2.97 -7.19 23.64
CA LYS A 44 3.94 -6.14 24.00
C LYS A 44 4.36 -5.27 22.82
N ALA A 45 4.01 -5.66 21.59
CA ALA A 45 4.31 -4.85 20.42
C ALA A 45 3.45 -3.58 20.41
N ALA A 46 4.02 -2.48 19.94
CA ALA A 46 3.25 -1.29 19.61
C ALA A 46 2.25 -1.65 18.50
N SER A 47 0.99 -1.26 18.67
CA SER A 47 -0.06 -1.48 17.68
C SER A 47 -0.26 -0.23 16.85
N SER A 48 -0.26 -0.37 15.53
CA SER A 48 -0.52 0.71 14.59
C SER A 48 -1.73 0.35 13.73
N ALA A 49 -2.76 1.18 13.69
CA ALA A 49 -3.88 1.01 12.77
C ALA A 49 -3.60 1.82 11.50
N VAL A 50 -3.48 1.14 10.36
CA VAL A 50 -3.23 1.77 9.07
C VAL A 50 -4.53 1.79 8.27
N THR A 51 -4.93 2.98 7.84
CA THR A 51 -6.09 3.19 6.95
C THR A 51 -5.78 2.68 5.55
N LEU A 52 -6.73 1.97 4.95
CA LEU A 52 -6.67 1.50 3.57
C LEU A 52 -7.70 2.23 2.70
N ILE A 53 -7.31 2.49 1.46
CA ILE A 53 -8.13 3.08 0.41
C ILE A 53 -8.35 2.07 -0.72
N PRO A 54 -9.47 2.15 -1.46
CA PRO A 54 -9.66 1.36 -2.66
C PRO A 54 -8.64 1.74 -3.74
N GLN A 55 -8.15 0.74 -4.47
CA GLN A 55 -7.39 0.97 -5.69
C GLN A 55 -8.36 1.46 -6.78
N THR A 56 -8.14 2.69 -7.25
CA THR A 56 -8.95 3.27 -8.34
C THR A 56 -8.12 3.99 -9.41
N PHE A 57 -6.81 3.75 -9.41
CA PHE A 57 -5.84 4.43 -10.29
C PHE A 57 -5.73 3.79 -11.68
N THR A 58 -5.81 2.45 -11.72
CA THR A 58 -5.76 1.67 -12.95
C THR A 58 -6.72 0.49 -12.85
N VAL A 59 -7.20 0.00 -13.99
CA VAL A 59 -8.02 -1.21 -14.03
C VAL A 59 -7.16 -2.46 -13.71
N PRO A 60 -7.71 -3.47 -13.02
CA PRO A 60 -9.05 -3.50 -12.44
C PRO A 60 -9.17 -2.63 -11.18
N HIS A 61 -10.20 -1.79 -11.13
CA HIS A 61 -10.55 -1.05 -9.90
C HIS A 61 -11.18 -2.02 -8.89
N GLY A 62 -11.01 -1.72 -7.60
CA GLY A 62 -11.67 -2.44 -6.53
C GLY A 62 -11.01 -2.13 -5.20
N GLY A 63 -11.20 -2.99 -4.20
CA GLY A 63 -10.76 -2.67 -2.86
C GLY A 63 -11.79 -1.90 -2.05
N GLY A 64 -11.38 -1.55 -0.84
CA GLY A 64 -12.16 -0.77 0.09
C GLY A 64 -13.14 -1.59 0.91
N SER A 65 -13.23 -2.91 0.74
CA SER A 65 -13.92 -3.80 1.69
C SER A 65 -13.28 -3.70 3.08
N VAL A 66 -11.95 -3.83 3.12
CA VAL A 66 -11.12 -3.69 4.31
C VAL A 66 -10.67 -2.24 4.46
N LYS A 67 -11.17 -1.57 5.51
CA LYS A 67 -10.87 -0.14 5.78
C LYS A 67 -9.60 0.08 6.58
N PHE A 68 -9.22 -0.89 7.39
CA PHE A 68 -8.09 -0.78 8.32
C PHE A 68 -7.35 -2.11 8.44
N VAL A 69 -6.03 -2.03 8.59
CA VAL A 69 -5.19 -3.16 9.00
C VAL A 69 -4.41 -2.78 10.26
N GLU A 70 -4.49 -3.62 11.29
CA GLU A 70 -3.60 -3.52 12.44
C GLU A 70 -2.24 -4.10 12.05
N VAL A 71 -1.18 -3.32 12.30
CA VAL A 71 0.20 -3.70 12.08
C VAL A 71 0.97 -3.69 13.40
N LYS A 72 1.69 -4.77 13.64
CA LYS A 72 2.66 -4.91 14.72
C LYS A 72 3.98 -5.43 14.17
N SER A 73 5.10 -5.02 14.76
CA SER A 73 6.41 -5.51 14.32
C SER A 73 7.36 -5.75 15.48
N PHE A 74 8.24 -6.72 15.28
CA PHE A 74 9.42 -6.96 16.08
C PHE A 74 10.59 -7.29 15.15
N PHE A 75 11.81 -7.13 15.65
CA PHE A 75 12.99 -7.64 14.98
C PHE A 75 13.90 -8.37 15.98
N THR A 76 14.70 -9.31 15.51
CA THR A 76 15.78 -9.95 16.27
C THR A 76 17.13 -9.43 15.76
N MET A 77 18.24 -10.00 16.23
CA MET A 77 19.55 -9.71 15.65
C MET A 77 19.66 -10.07 14.15
N THR A 78 18.77 -10.91 13.62
CA THR A 78 18.89 -11.47 12.27
C THR A 78 17.65 -11.31 11.41
N ASP A 79 16.47 -11.16 12.00
CA ASP A 79 15.19 -11.26 11.29
C ASP A 79 14.24 -10.10 11.62
N LEU A 80 13.48 -9.63 10.62
CA LEU A 80 12.32 -8.78 10.78
C LEU A 80 11.04 -9.63 10.81
N TYR A 81 10.12 -9.28 11.70
CA TYR A 81 8.77 -9.85 11.76
C TYR A 81 7.73 -8.73 11.66
N VAL A 82 6.72 -8.92 10.80
CA VAL A 82 5.61 -7.98 10.66
C VAL A 82 4.30 -8.77 10.70
N ARG A 83 3.43 -8.43 11.66
CA ARG A 83 2.10 -9.03 11.84
C ARG A 83 1.03 -8.08 11.34
N LEU A 84 0.20 -8.54 10.41
CA LEU A 84 -0.99 -7.87 9.94
C LEU A 84 -2.22 -8.54 10.55
N THR A 85 -3.25 -7.77 10.87
CA THR A 85 -4.56 -8.27 11.31
C THR A 85 -5.67 -7.38 10.78
N TRP A 86 -6.69 -7.98 10.17
CA TRP A 86 -7.86 -7.27 9.66
C TRP A 86 -9.15 -8.06 9.94
N ASP A 87 -10.27 -7.34 9.94
CA ASP A 87 -11.61 -7.92 10.05
C ASP A 87 -11.99 -8.55 8.70
N ASP A 88 -12.45 -9.80 8.75
CA ASP A 88 -12.89 -10.58 7.60
C ASP A 88 -13.85 -11.68 8.08
N ASN A 89 -15.14 -11.52 7.75
CA ASN A 89 -16.17 -12.43 8.24
C ASN A 89 -16.21 -13.75 7.47
N SER A 90 -15.46 -13.84 6.38
CA SER A 90 -15.30 -15.02 5.55
C SER A 90 -13.88 -15.56 5.67
N ARG A 91 -13.71 -16.85 5.37
CA ARG A 91 -12.40 -17.50 5.34
C ARG A 91 -12.19 -18.05 3.94
N ASN A 92 -11.74 -17.19 3.02
CA ASN A 92 -11.53 -17.55 1.63
C ASN A 92 -10.09 -18.07 1.43
N ALA A 93 -9.86 -19.29 1.94
CA ALA A 93 -8.57 -19.96 1.92
C ALA A 93 -8.44 -21.09 0.89
N ALA A 94 -9.40 -21.21 -0.04
CA ALA A 94 -9.36 -22.21 -1.10
C ALA A 94 -8.87 -21.59 -2.42
N HIS A 95 -8.20 -22.39 -3.25
CA HIS A 95 -8.12 -22.11 -4.67
C HIS A 95 -9.49 -22.43 -5.27
N ASP A 96 -10.18 -21.44 -5.81
CA ASP A 96 -11.46 -21.62 -6.49
C ASP A 96 -11.40 -20.86 -7.81
N PHE A 97 -11.65 -21.55 -8.92
CA PHE A 97 -11.64 -20.97 -10.27
C PHE A 97 -13.04 -20.75 -10.84
N GLY A 98 -14.08 -21.00 -10.03
CA GLY A 98 -15.48 -20.73 -10.35
C GLY A 98 -15.93 -19.29 -10.03
N GLY A 99 -14.99 -18.35 -9.92
CA GLY A 99 -15.26 -16.95 -9.58
C GLY A 99 -15.27 -16.64 -8.08
N ARG A 100 -14.59 -17.44 -7.25
CA ARG A 100 -14.30 -17.05 -5.86
C ARG A 100 -12.82 -16.75 -5.71
N PHE A 101 -12.50 -15.67 -5.02
CA PHE A 101 -11.13 -15.26 -4.82
C PHE A 101 -10.67 -15.62 -3.41
N SER A 102 -9.36 -15.63 -3.21
CA SER A 102 -8.78 -16.01 -1.94
C SER A 102 -8.22 -14.78 -1.24
N ASP A 103 -8.37 -14.74 0.07
CA ASP A 103 -7.86 -13.66 0.90
C ASP A 103 -6.35 -13.56 0.77
N GLY A 104 -5.87 -12.34 0.88
CA GLY A 104 -4.46 -12.05 0.75
C GLY A 104 -4.07 -10.77 1.44
N CYS A 105 -2.78 -10.66 1.73
CA CYS A 105 -2.20 -9.42 2.19
C CYS A 105 -0.79 -9.26 1.65
N ALA A 106 -0.35 -8.03 1.50
CA ALA A 106 1.00 -7.71 1.13
C ALA A 106 1.53 -6.54 1.95
N LEU A 107 2.86 -6.50 2.03
CA LEU A 107 3.60 -5.32 2.43
C LEU A 107 4.70 -5.06 1.40
N GLN A 108 5.04 -3.81 1.19
CA GLN A 108 6.03 -3.41 0.19
C GLN A 108 7.03 -2.42 0.77
N PHE A 109 8.21 -2.41 0.17
CA PHE A 109 9.33 -1.54 0.51
C PHE A 109 10.00 -1.04 -0.78
N PRO A 110 10.52 0.21 -0.81
CA PRO A 110 11.35 0.66 -1.92
C PRO A 110 12.67 -0.15 -1.94
N VAL A 111 13.11 -0.56 -3.12
CA VAL A 111 14.38 -1.29 -3.28
C VAL A 111 15.56 -0.34 -3.09
N GLU A 112 15.44 0.88 -3.60
CA GLU A 112 16.46 1.92 -3.52
C GLU A 112 16.17 2.90 -2.38
N GLU A 113 17.24 3.44 -1.78
CA GLU A 113 17.14 4.52 -0.81
C GLU A 113 16.96 5.88 -1.50
N GLY A 114 16.36 6.84 -0.80
CA GLY A 114 16.21 8.22 -1.29
C GLY A 114 14.76 8.61 -1.53
N ILE A 115 14.49 9.20 -2.71
CA ILE A 115 13.16 9.71 -3.07
C ILE A 115 12.18 8.54 -3.15
N LEU A 116 11.08 8.64 -2.40
CA LEU A 116 10.04 7.61 -2.39
C LEU A 116 9.53 7.35 -3.82
N PRO A 117 9.51 6.09 -4.28
CA PRO A 117 8.79 5.74 -5.50
C PRO A 117 7.29 5.82 -5.26
N SER A 118 6.49 5.62 -6.30
CA SER A 118 5.03 5.47 -6.13
C SER A 118 4.70 4.42 -5.04
N PRO A 119 3.80 4.72 -4.08
CA PRO A 119 3.25 3.70 -3.19
C PRO A 119 2.39 2.68 -3.96
N PHE A 120 2.07 2.95 -5.22
CA PHE A 120 1.23 2.10 -6.05
C PHE A 120 2.07 1.15 -6.91
N MET A 121 2.89 0.34 -6.24
CA MET A 121 3.79 -0.66 -6.83
C MET A 121 5.02 -0.11 -7.55
N GLY A 122 5.54 1.04 -7.11
CA GLY A 122 6.76 1.63 -7.68
C GLY A 122 6.54 2.37 -8.99
N GLU A 123 7.62 2.70 -9.67
CA GLU A 123 7.61 3.36 -10.98
C GLU A 123 8.89 3.04 -11.74
N ASP A 124 8.94 3.38 -13.02
CA ASP A 124 10.07 3.08 -13.93
C ASP A 124 11.42 3.49 -13.31
N GLY A 125 12.34 2.52 -13.23
CA GLY A 125 13.67 2.70 -12.63
C GLY A 125 13.69 2.94 -11.12
N ARG A 126 12.54 2.86 -10.43
CA ARG A 126 12.45 2.94 -8.96
C ARG A 126 11.54 1.82 -8.43
N PRO A 127 12.06 0.57 -8.40
CA PRO A 127 11.29 -0.59 -8.03
C PRO A 127 10.93 -0.64 -6.55
N VAL A 128 9.87 -1.41 -6.26
CA VAL A 128 9.52 -1.87 -4.92
C VAL A 128 9.68 -3.38 -4.81
N ASN A 129 10.09 -3.85 -3.64
CA ASN A 129 10.00 -5.26 -3.25
C ASN A 129 8.70 -5.46 -2.45
N ILE A 130 7.93 -6.47 -2.82
CA ILE A 130 6.61 -6.77 -2.26
C ILE A 130 6.64 -8.17 -1.66
N TRP A 131 6.29 -8.27 -0.38
CA TRP A 131 6.07 -9.54 0.31
C TRP A 131 4.59 -9.81 0.29
N HIS A 132 4.18 -10.82 -0.47
CA HIS A 132 2.78 -11.15 -0.70
C HIS A 132 2.45 -12.49 -0.07
N TRP A 133 1.36 -12.55 0.70
CA TRP A 133 0.80 -13.77 1.27
C TRP A 133 -0.61 -14.00 0.70
N ARG A 134 -0.93 -15.27 0.42
CA ARG A 134 -2.26 -15.70 -0.04
C ARG A 134 -2.75 -16.86 0.81
N ALA A 135 -4.00 -16.80 1.26
CA ALA A 135 -4.62 -17.83 2.08
C ALA A 135 -4.64 -19.20 1.38
N ALA A 136 -5.00 -19.23 0.09
CA ALA A 136 -5.05 -20.45 -0.71
C ALA A 136 -3.71 -21.21 -0.80
N ASN A 137 -2.58 -20.49 -0.80
CA ASN A 137 -1.25 -21.12 -0.83
C ASN A 137 -0.82 -21.67 0.54
N SER A 138 -1.63 -21.48 1.59
CA SER A 138 -1.37 -22.00 2.94
C SER A 138 -1.98 -23.38 3.17
N GLU A 139 -2.85 -23.84 2.27
CA GLU A 139 -3.43 -25.18 2.32
C GLU A 139 -2.70 -26.10 1.33
N ASP A 140 -2.34 -27.29 1.79
CA ASP A 140 -1.69 -28.31 0.95
C ASP A 140 -2.79 -29.00 0.13
N ASN A 141 -3.23 -28.41 -0.99
CA ASN A 141 -4.13 -29.11 -1.90
C ASN A 141 -3.87 -28.81 -3.38
N ARG A 142 -3.56 -29.91 -4.07
CA ARG A 142 -3.06 -30.01 -5.43
C ARG A 142 -4.21 -29.95 -6.44
N TYR A 143 -3.91 -29.33 -7.58
CA TYR A 143 -4.66 -29.35 -8.83
C TYR A 143 -6.06 -28.76 -8.79
N GLU A 144 -6.25 -27.65 -9.52
CA GLU A 144 -7.52 -27.30 -10.14
C GLU A 144 -7.26 -26.35 -11.31
N LYS A 145 -8.05 -26.46 -12.39
CA LYS A 145 -7.86 -25.73 -13.65
C LYS A 145 -8.03 -24.24 -13.43
N ALA A 146 -7.01 -23.45 -13.72
CA ALA A 146 -7.06 -22.00 -13.58
C ALA A 146 -7.83 -21.35 -14.74
N TYR A 147 -8.89 -20.61 -14.42
CA TYR A 147 -9.49 -19.64 -15.34
C TYR A 147 -8.90 -18.25 -15.06
N SER A 148 -8.24 -17.66 -16.06
CA SER A 148 -7.78 -16.27 -16.03
C SER A 148 -8.90 -15.36 -16.52
N ASP A 149 -9.29 -14.37 -15.70
CA ASP A 149 -10.23 -13.32 -16.09
C ASP A 149 -9.68 -12.41 -17.21
N TYR A 150 -8.36 -12.42 -17.44
CA TYR A 150 -7.73 -11.67 -18.54
C TYR A 150 -7.62 -12.56 -19.78
N HIS A 151 -8.54 -12.38 -20.72
CA HIS A 151 -8.47 -12.96 -22.06
C HIS A 151 -7.26 -12.39 -22.82
N ARG A 152 -6.11 -13.07 -22.75
CA ARG A 152 -5.20 -13.16 -23.91
C ARG A 152 -5.61 -14.38 -24.72
N PRO A 153 -5.89 -14.26 -26.04
CA PRO A 153 -6.08 -15.42 -26.89
C PRO A 153 -4.85 -16.34 -26.76
N GLY A 154 -5.03 -17.55 -26.21
CA GLY A 154 -3.97 -18.56 -26.06
C GLY A 154 -3.42 -18.84 -24.65
N ALA A 155 -3.89 -18.15 -23.59
CA ALA A 155 -3.38 -18.33 -22.22
C ALA A 155 -4.17 -19.33 -21.35
N ILE A 156 -4.61 -20.46 -21.92
CA ILE A 156 -5.02 -21.60 -21.11
C ILE A 156 -3.76 -22.32 -20.68
N GLU A 157 -3.18 -21.91 -19.54
CA GLU A 157 -2.13 -22.71 -18.91
C GLU A 157 -2.80 -23.92 -18.26
N GLU A 158 -2.75 -25.08 -18.94
CA GLU A 158 -3.27 -26.35 -18.40
C GLU A 158 -2.51 -26.83 -17.15
N HIS A 159 -1.39 -26.18 -16.80
CA HIS A 159 -0.50 -26.54 -15.70
C HIS A 159 -0.06 -25.33 -14.87
N VAL A 160 -0.93 -24.85 -13.98
CA VAL A 160 -0.51 -23.87 -12.95
C VAL A 160 0.06 -24.63 -11.75
N PHE A 161 1.37 -24.50 -11.51
CA PHE A 161 2.00 -25.02 -10.29
C PHE A 161 1.65 -24.10 -9.11
N PHE A 162 0.91 -24.63 -8.12
CA PHE A 162 0.69 -23.92 -6.86
C PHE A 162 1.88 -24.12 -5.93
N SER A 163 2.36 -23.01 -5.38
CA SER A 163 3.38 -23.00 -4.34
C SER A 163 2.72 -23.36 -3.01
N THR A 164 3.19 -24.41 -2.33
CA THR A 164 2.83 -24.70 -0.93
C THR A 164 3.49 -23.74 0.06
N LYS A 165 4.36 -22.83 -0.43
CA LYS A 165 4.86 -21.71 0.35
C LYS A 165 3.87 -20.56 0.22
N PRO A 166 3.29 -20.09 1.34
CA PRO A 166 2.20 -19.13 1.29
C PRO A 166 2.66 -17.70 1.00
N ALA A 167 3.96 -17.42 1.15
CA ALA A 167 4.57 -16.13 0.88
C ALA A 167 5.34 -16.10 -0.45
N ARG A 168 5.39 -14.92 -1.08
CA ARG A 168 6.27 -14.62 -2.21
C ARG A 168 6.93 -13.25 -2.07
N SER A 169 8.25 -13.19 -2.26
CA SER A 169 9.01 -12.00 -2.66
C SER A 169 8.78 -11.68 -4.14
N LEU A 170 8.22 -10.51 -4.42
CA LEU A 170 7.88 -10.00 -5.74
C LEU A 170 8.50 -8.61 -5.94
N TYR A 171 8.58 -8.16 -7.19
CA TYR A 171 9.10 -6.85 -7.56
C TYR A 171 8.18 -6.17 -8.56
N ALA A 172 8.09 -4.85 -8.50
CA ALA A 172 7.34 -4.05 -9.45
C ALA A 172 7.97 -2.66 -9.66
N GLU A 173 7.84 -2.17 -10.88
CA GLU A 173 8.21 -0.82 -11.34
C GLU A 173 6.97 -0.13 -11.92
N GLY A 174 5.90 -0.11 -11.14
CA GLY A 174 4.58 0.38 -11.52
C GLY A 174 3.56 -0.72 -11.83
N PHE A 175 2.35 -0.31 -12.19
CA PHE A 175 1.28 -1.24 -12.49
C PHE A 175 1.59 -2.09 -13.73
N GLY A 176 1.28 -3.39 -13.66
CA GLY A 176 1.44 -4.32 -14.78
C GLY A 176 2.85 -4.87 -14.98
N THR A 177 3.83 -4.48 -14.15
CA THR A 177 5.23 -4.94 -14.24
C THR A 177 5.60 -5.97 -13.17
N LEU A 178 4.62 -6.45 -12.39
CA LEU A 178 4.83 -7.37 -11.28
C LEU A 178 5.54 -8.65 -11.75
N THR A 179 6.68 -8.95 -11.12
CA THR A 179 7.50 -10.12 -11.40
C THR A 179 7.97 -10.79 -10.11
N THR A 180 8.44 -12.03 -10.20
CA THR A 180 9.05 -12.74 -9.07
C THR A 180 10.49 -12.28 -8.87
N GLY A 181 10.90 -12.13 -7.61
CA GLY A 181 12.31 -11.97 -7.26
C GLY A 181 13.15 -13.19 -7.63
N GLN A 182 14.47 -13.01 -7.74
CA GLN A 182 15.41 -14.13 -7.90
C GLN A 182 15.61 -14.90 -6.59
N VAL A 183 15.31 -14.27 -5.46
CA VAL A 183 15.44 -14.83 -4.12
C VAL A 183 14.08 -14.91 -3.44
N GLN A 184 13.73 -16.12 -2.99
CA GLN A 184 12.55 -16.35 -2.17
C GLN A 184 12.95 -16.70 -0.73
N ASP A 185 13.24 -15.67 0.06
CA ASP A 185 13.64 -15.76 1.48
C ASP A 185 12.55 -15.26 2.45
N VAL A 186 11.40 -14.84 1.92
CA VAL A 186 10.25 -14.40 2.70
C VAL A 186 9.44 -15.61 3.13
N LEU A 187 9.15 -15.66 4.43
CA LEU A 187 8.24 -16.64 5.04
C LEU A 187 6.99 -15.91 5.53
N ALA A 188 5.85 -16.60 5.53
CA ALA A 188 4.65 -16.11 6.18
C ALA A 188 3.82 -17.24 6.78
N ALA A 189 3.06 -16.92 7.82
CA ALA A 189 2.09 -17.81 8.44
C ALA A 189 0.81 -17.02 8.73
N GLY A 190 -0.33 -17.51 8.24
CA GLY A 190 -1.64 -16.88 8.41
C GLY A 190 -2.61 -17.78 9.16
N VAL A 191 -3.40 -17.20 10.08
CA VAL A 191 -4.47 -17.90 10.79
C VAL A 191 -5.72 -17.04 10.77
N TRP A 192 -6.82 -17.61 10.28
CA TRP A 192 -8.15 -17.03 10.43
C TRP A 192 -8.81 -17.54 11.71
N LYS A 193 -9.31 -16.63 12.53
CA LYS A 193 -9.99 -16.96 13.78
C LYS A 193 -10.91 -15.82 14.20
N ASP A 194 -12.13 -16.16 14.60
CA ASP A 194 -13.10 -15.23 15.17
C ASP A 194 -13.39 -14.01 14.26
N GLY A 195 -13.58 -14.25 12.96
CA GLY A 195 -13.90 -13.19 11.98
C GLY A 195 -12.71 -12.28 11.62
N ARG A 196 -11.48 -12.77 11.80
CA ARG A 196 -10.25 -12.01 11.53
C ARG A 196 -9.17 -12.89 10.96
N TRP A 197 -8.42 -12.36 9.99
CA TRP A 197 -7.12 -12.90 9.62
C TRP A 197 -6.01 -12.30 10.50
N SER A 198 -5.03 -13.13 10.86
CA SER A 198 -3.77 -12.69 11.45
C SER A 198 -2.61 -13.34 10.70
N VAL A 199 -1.76 -12.54 10.06
CA VAL A 199 -0.66 -13.02 9.21
C VAL A 199 0.67 -12.45 9.72
N VAL A 200 1.66 -13.31 9.93
CA VAL A 200 3.03 -12.92 10.29
C VAL A 200 3.95 -13.17 9.11
N PHE A 201 4.60 -12.13 8.62
CA PHE A 201 5.74 -12.22 7.70
C PHE A 201 7.05 -12.28 8.48
N LYS A 202 8.03 -13.00 7.92
CA LYS A 202 9.42 -13.03 8.38
C LYS A 202 10.36 -12.97 7.19
N ARG A 203 11.42 -12.16 7.31
CA ARG A 203 12.60 -12.21 6.43
C ARG A 203 13.85 -11.86 7.24
N ALA A 204 15.01 -12.32 6.80
CA ALA A 204 16.28 -11.83 7.34
C ALA A 204 16.40 -10.30 7.14
N LEU A 205 17.10 -9.63 8.07
CA LEU A 205 17.37 -8.20 8.00
C LEU A 205 18.16 -7.82 6.74
N THR A 206 19.08 -8.70 6.34
CA THR A 206 19.85 -8.60 5.09
C THR A 206 19.43 -9.69 4.11
N SER A 207 19.42 -9.35 2.83
CA SER A 207 19.17 -10.29 1.72
C SER A 207 20.02 -9.92 0.51
N GLN A 208 20.12 -10.81 -0.47
CA GLN A 208 20.83 -10.53 -1.72
C GLN A 208 20.06 -9.56 -2.62
N GLU A 209 18.73 -9.48 -2.46
CA GLU A 209 17.86 -8.56 -3.19
C GLU A 209 16.84 -7.89 -2.27
N GLY A 210 16.36 -6.72 -2.70
CA GLY A 210 15.37 -5.93 -1.96
C GLY A 210 15.98 -5.12 -0.81
N THR A 211 15.10 -4.52 -0.02
CA THR A 211 15.48 -3.55 1.02
C THR A 211 16.26 -4.20 2.15
N ALA A 212 17.35 -3.60 2.60
CA ALA A 212 18.04 -4.00 3.84
C ALA A 212 17.40 -3.31 5.05
N PHE A 213 17.23 -4.03 6.15
CA PHE A 213 16.66 -3.50 7.39
C PHE A 213 17.77 -3.27 8.42
N ILE A 214 18.09 -2.01 8.66
CA ILE A 214 19.19 -1.62 9.54
C ILE A 214 18.61 -1.28 10.92
N LYS A 215 19.24 -1.79 11.98
CA LYS A 215 18.85 -1.41 13.34
C LYS A 215 19.04 0.10 13.54
N ASN A 216 18.09 0.75 14.19
CA ASN A 216 18.06 2.20 14.39
C ASN A 216 17.98 2.99 13.07
N SER A 217 17.25 2.47 12.09
CA SER A 217 16.89 3.21 10.87
C SER A 217 15.37 3.32 10.68
N LEU A 218 14.99 4.10 9.66
CA LEU A 218 13.64 4.28 9.18
C LEU A 218 13.54 3.62 7.80
N THR A 219 12.49 2.84 7.57
CA THR A 219 12.24 2.18 6.29
C THR A 219 10.81 2.46 5.82
N PRO A 220 10.60 3.00 4.61
CA PRO A 220 9.25 3.18 4.08
C PRO A 220 8.55 1.84 3.90
N ILE A 221 7.29 1.74 4.33
CA ILE A 221 6.47 0.53 4.21
C ILE A 221 5.05 0.90 3.77
N ALA A 222 4.47 0.14 2.85
CA ALA A 222 3.05 0.26 2.50
C ALA A 222 2.40 -1.13 2.47
N PHE A 223 1.06 -1.17 2.55
CA PHE A 223 0.30 -2.39 2.77
C PHE A 223 -0.79 -2.55 1.72
N ALA A 224 -1.18 -3.79 1.46
CA ALA A 224 -2.39 -4.11 0.72
C ALA A 224 -3.09 -5.33 1.31
N VAL A 225 -4.42 -5.37 1.19
CA VAL A 225 -5.29 -6.47 1.62
C VAL A 225 -6.30 -6.74 0.51
N TRP A 226 -6.59 -8.03 0.31
CA TRP A 226 -7.60 -8.54 -0.61
C TRP A 226 -8.59 -9.36 0.20
N ASP A 227 -9.87 -8.98 0.13
CA ASP A 227 -11.01 -9.77 0.61
C ASP A 227 -11.58 -10.60 -0.55
N GLY A 228 -11.47 -11.93 -0.44
CA GLY A 228 -11.87 -12.85 -1.49
C GLY A 228 -13.38 -12.92 -1.71
N GLU A 229 -14.18 -12.66 -0.67
CA GLU A 229 -15.65 -12.63 -0.73
C GLU A 229 -16.12 -11.41 -1.53
N ASP A 230 -15.47 -10.26 -1.33
CA ASP A 230 -15.71 -9.02 -2.09
C ASP A 230 -15.02 -8.99 -3.47
N GLN A 231 -14.61 -10.17 -3.96
CA GLN A 231 -14.06 -10.37 -5.31
C GLN A 231 -12.74 -9.62 -5.58
N GLU A 232 -11.99 -9.33 -4.52
CA GLU A 232 -10.72 -8.63 -4.62
C GLU A 232 -9.62 -9.59 -5.09
N ARG A 233 -8.93 -9.20 -6.17
CA ARG A 233 -7.73 -9.89 -6.71
C ARG A 233 -6.92 -8.93 -7.56
N ASP A 234 -5.65 -9.27 -7.79
CA ASP A 234 -4.73 -8.48 -8.61
C ASP A 234 -4.68 -7.00 -8.18
N GLY A 235 -5.06 -6.08 -9.08
CA GLY A 235 -5.13 -4.64 -8.81
C GLY A 235 -6.32 -4.21 -7.95
N ALA A 236 -7.41 -4.99 -7.93
CA ALA A 236 -8.59 -4.72 -7.13
C ALA A 236 -8.33 -5.10 -5.67
N LYS A 237 -7.88 -4.12 -4.87
CA LYS A 237 -7.41 -4.33 -3.50
C LYS A 237 -7.54 -3.08 -2.64
N SER A 238 -7.63 -3.29 -1.33
CA SER A 238 -7.50 -2.22 -0.34
C SER A 238 -6.01 -1.95 -0.11
N LEU A 239 -5.52 -0.72 -0.28
CA LEU A 239 -4.09 -0.37 -0.18
C LEU A 239 -3.83 0.84 0.72
N SER A 240 -2.63 0.95 1.29
CA SER A 240 -2.19 2.12 2.04
C SER A 240 -1.31 3.03 1.20
N LEU A 241 -1.17 4.28 1.65
CA LEU A 241 -0.05 5.15 1.27
C LEU A 241 1.25 4.69 1.98
N TRP A 242 2.38 5.30 1.63
CA TRP A 242 3.63 5.06 2.36
C TRP A 242 3.46 5.43 3.85
N GLN A 243 3.95 4.54 4.71
CA GLN A 243 4.12 4.71 6.15
C GLN A 243 5.61 4.51 6.47
N THR A 244 6.00 4.66 7.73
CA THR A 244 7.39 4.42 8.15
C THR A 244 7.48 3.28 9.16
N LEU A 245 8.29 2.28 8.86
CA LEU A 245 8.78 1.28 9.80
C LEU A 245 9.98 1.87 10.55
N ILE A 246 9.89 1.93 11.87
CA ILE A 246 10.99 2.33 12.75
C ILE A 246 11.60 1.07 13.35
N LEU A 247 12.85 0.76 13.01
CA LEU A 247 13.59 -0.32 13.66
C LEU A 247 14.35 0.22 14.87
N GLY A 248 14.01 -0.27 16.07
CA GLY A 248 14.69 0.13 17.30
C GLY A 248 14.35 1.54 17.72
N GLU A 249 15.37 2.34 18.03
CA GLU A 249 15.22 3.66 18.67
C GLU A 249 15.35 4.85 17.70
N ALA A 250 15.31 4.59 16.39
CA ALA A 250 15.34 5.66 15.39
C ALA A 250 14.24 6.70 15.64
N LYS A 251 14.60 7.96 15.44
CA LYS A 251 13.70 9.10 15.54
C LYS A 251 13.48 9.67 14.14
N PRO A 252 12.23 9.78 13.67
CA PRO A 252 11.92 10.56 12.48
C PRO A 252 12.48 11.97 12.57
N GLU A 253 12.98 12.49 11.45
CA GLU A 253 13.40 13.89 11.37
C GLU A 253 12.20 14.82 11.61
N GLU A 254 12.44 15.91 12.33
CA GLU A 254 11.46 16.96 12.52
C GLU A 254 11.39 17.84 11.27
N LEU A 255 10.32 17.71 10.48
CA LEU A 255 10.09 18.53 9.30
C LEU A 255 9.49 19.88 9.70
N ARG A 256 10.35 20.91 9.77
CA ARG A 256 10.01 22.18 10.45
C ARG A 256 9.11 23.12 9.66
N THR A 257 9.19 23.14 8.34
CA THR A 257 8.42 24.08 7.51
C THR A 257 7.30 23.37 6.75
N PRO A 258 6.18 24.07 6.46
CA PRO A 258 5.09 23.54 5.64
C PRO A 258 5.56 22.99 4.29
N GLU A 259 6.53 23.65 3.64
CA GLU A 259 7.04 23.25 2.33
C GLU A 259 7.78 21.91 2.39
N VAL A 260 8.61 21.71 3.42
CA VAL A 260 9.34 20.45 3.62
C VAL A 260 8.37 19.32 4.00
N ARG A 261 7.37 19.60 4.83
CA ARG A 261 6.29 18.64 5.12
C ARG A 261 5.49 18.30 3.86
N GLY A 262 5.17 19.31 3.05
CA GLY A 262 4.47 19.15 1.78
C GLY A 262 5.22 18.30 0.77
N GLU A 263 6.55 18.42 0.69
CA GLU A 263 7.38 17.55 -0.17
C GLU A 263 7.29 16.09 0.28
N ARG A 264 7.37 15.83 1.59
CA ARG A 264 7.18 14.50 2.16
C ARG A 264 5.79 13.95 1.84
N ILE A 265 4.75 14.77 1.95
CA ILE A 265 3.37 14.41 1.61
C ILE A 265 3.25 14.08 0.12
N PHE A 266 3.85 14.89 -0.77
CA PHE A 266 3.85 14.67 -2.22
C PHE A 266 4.39 13.28 -2.60
N GLY A 267 5.50 12.86 -1.97
CA GLY A 267 6.06 11.52 -2.14
C GLY A 267 5.20 10.42 -1.50
N ARG A 268 4.74 10.65 -0.26
CA ARG A 268 3.99 9.66 0.53
C ARG A 268 2.65 9.29 -0.11
N TYR A 269 1.95 10.28 -0.67
CA TYR A 269 0.68 10.12 -1.37
C TYR A 269 0.84 9.62 -2.81
N GLY A 270 2.07 9.58 -3.34
CA GLY A 270 2.32 9.20 -4.73
C GLY A 270 1.85 10.23 -5.75
N CYS A 271 1.81 11.51 -5.40
CA CYS A 271 1.38 12.57 -6.34
C CYS A 271 2.23 12.57 -7.62
N ALA A 272 3.53 12.23 -7.48
CA ALA A 272 4.47 12.07 -8.60
C ALA A 272 4.07 10.98 -9.61
N THR A 273 3.24 10.00 -9.22
CA THR A 273 2.81 8.91 -10.12
C THR A 273 2.06 9.44 -11.34
N CYS A 274 1.30 10.52 -11.17
CA CYS A 274 0.62 11.19 -12.28
C CYS A 274 1.26 12.53 -12.63
N HIS A 275 1.67 13.31 -11.63
CA HIS A 275 2.22 14.65 -11.84
C HIS A 275 3.73 14.66 -12.09
N GLY A 276 4.39 13.51 -12.13
CA GLY A 276 5.83 13.39 -12.29
C GLY A 276 6.64 13.89 -11.10
N PRO A 277 7.95 13.56 -11.04
CA PRO A 277 8.90 14.14 -10.09
C PRO A 277 8.83 15.67 -10.11
N ALA A 278 8.75 16.29 -8.93
CA ALA A 278 8.63 17.74 -8.74
C ALA A 278 7.52 18.39 -9.60
N GLY A 279 6.44 17.67 -9.88
CA GLY A 279 5.29 18.22 -10.60
C GLY A 279 5.51 18.49 -12.09
N ARG A 280 6.49 17.86 -12.73
CA ARG A 280 6.82 18.07 -14.16
C ARG A 280 5.76 17.61 -15.17
N GLY A 281 4.77 16.82 -14.76
CA GLY A 281 3.75 16.23 -15.63
C GLY A 281 4.31 15.20 -16.62
N GLY A 282 3.63 15.03 -17.75
CA GLY A 282 4.09 14.24 -18.90
C GLY A 282 3.61 12.78 -18.91
N VAL A 283 2.84 12.35 -17.91
CA VAL A 283 2.23 11.00 -17.92
C VAL A 283 1.12 10.96 -18.96
N LYS A 284 1.21 10.04 -19.93
CA LYS A 284 0.24 9.95 -21.02
C LYS A 284 -1.16 9.63 -20.50
N ASN A 285 -2.14 10.37 -21.02
CA ASN A 285 -3.54 10.20 -20.71
C ASN A 285 -4.36 10.39 -22.00
N LEU A 286 -4.65 9.28 -22.68
CA LEU A 286 -5.31 9.29 -23.98
C LEU A 286 -6.63 10.08 -23.92
N ASN A 287 -6.90 10.86 -24.96
CA ASN A 287 -8.04 11.77 -25.08
C ASN A 287 -8.11 12.89 -24.01
N ALA A 288 -7.15 13.05 -23.11
CA ALA A 288 -7.11 14.26 -22.27
C ALA A 288 -6.69 15.46 -23.11
N GLN A 289 -7.18 16.66 -22.79
CA GLN A 289 -6.64 17.90 -23.39
C GLN A 289 -5.11 17.96 -23.22
N GLY A 290 -4.38 18.02 -24.34
CA GLY A 290 -2.91 17.98 -24.37
C GLY A 290 -2.31 16.55 -24.34
N GLY A 291 -3.13 15.51 -24.23
CA GLY A 291 -2.73 14.10 -24.31
C GLY A 291 -1.96 13.54 -23.11
N GLU A 292 -1.74 14.35 -22.07
CA GLU A 292 -0.97 13.99 -20.89
C GLU A 292 -1.41 14.74 -19.63
N VAL A 293 -0.96 14.28 -18.47
CA VAL A 293 -1.12 15.00 -17.21
C VAL A 293 -0.24 16.25 -17.26
N PRO A 294 -0.82 17.45 -17.08
CA PRO A 294 -0.08 18.69 -17.23
C PRO A 294 0.94 18.88 -16.09
N PRO A 295 2.02 19.65 -16.34
CA PRO A 295 2.89 20.11 -15.28
C PRO A 295 2.12 20.97 -14.27
N ILE A 296 2.45 20.81 -12.98
CA ILE A 296 1.87 21.58 -11.87
C ILE A 296 2.88 22.53 -11.22
N TYR A 297 4.13 22.58 -11.70
CA TYR A 297 5.11 23.57 -11.25
C TYR A 297 4.70 25.02 -11.59
N LYS A 298 3.72 25.22 -12.49
CA LYS A 298 3.15 26.53 -12.83
C LYS A 298 1.78 26.80 -12.20
N VAL A 299 1.30 25.95 -11.29
CA VAL A 299 -0.09 26.06 -10.79
C VAL A 299 -0.40 27.43 -10.18
N ARG A 300 0.61 28.07 -9.55
CA ARG A 300 0.46 29.42 -8.96
C ARG A 300 0.24 30.55 -9.99
N GLU A 301 0.46 30.32 -11.28
CA GLU A 301 0.23 31.32 -12.33
C GLU A 301 -1.27 31.54 -12.61
N GLY A 302 -2.11 30.51 -12.37
CA GLY A 302 -3.53 30.53 -12.76
C GLY A 302 -4.51 30.15 -11.67
N PHE A 303 -4.03 29.78 -10.48
CA PHE A 303 -4.86 29.34 -9.35
C PHE A 303 -4.40 29.98 -8.05
N THR A 304 -5.37 30.28 -7.19
CA THR A 304 -5.14 30.58 -5.77
C THR A 304 -4.87 29.30 -4.99
N GLU A 305 -4.21 29.41 -3.83
CA GLU A 305 -3.99 28.26 -2.94
C GLU A 305 -5.32 27.54 -2.60
N ALA A 306 -6.37 28.30 -2.30
CA ALA A 306 -7.69 27.76 -1.95
C ALA A 306 -8.34 26.96 -3.10
N GLU A 307 -8.17 27.40 -4.35
CA GLU A 307 -8.65 26.64 -5.51
C GLU A 307 -7.88 25.33 -5.69
N VAL A 308 -6.56 25.35 -5.49
CA VAL A 308 -5.74 24.13 -5.54
C VAL A 308 -6.11 23.17 -4.41
N GLU A 309 -6.32 23.67 -3.19
CA GLU A 309 -6.81 22.88 -2.06
C GLU A 309 -8.15 22.20 -2.40
N GLN A 310 -9.10 22.92 -2.99
CA GLN A 310 -10.39 22.34 -3.41
C GLN A 310 -10.23 21.28 -4.50
N VAL A 311 -9.34 21.50 -5.46
CA VAL A 311 -9.05 20.52 -6.51
C VAL A 311 -8.48 19.24 -5.89
N ILE A 312 -7.49 19.32 -5.01
CA ILE A 312 -6.89 18.16 -4.33
C ILE A 312 -7.93 17.46 -3.44
N ARG A 313 -8.70 18.25 -2.68
CA ARG A 313 -9.75 17.75 -1.79
C ARG A 313 -10.78 16.93 -2.55
N LEU A 314 -11.36 17.47 -3.62
CA LEU A 314 -12.48 16.84 -4.32
C LEU A 314 -12.04 15.84 -5.38
N GLY A 315 -10.78 15.90 -5.81
CA GLY A 315 -10.31 15.22 -7.00
C GLY A 315 -10.77 15.94 -8.27
N ARG A 316 -10.24 15.51 -9.41
CA ARG A 316 -10.56 16.11 -10.71
C ARG A 316 -10.42 15.09 -11.83
N ARG A 317 -11.37 15.08 -12.77
CA ARG A 317 -11.25 14.34 -14.03
C ARG A 317 -10.56 15.21 -15.07
N SER A 318 -9.77 14.58 -15.94
CA SER A 318 -9.26 15.25 -17.13
C SER A 318 -10.41 15.66 -18.05
N VAL A 319 -10.29 16.84 -18.65
CA VAL A 319 -11.22 17.31 -19.67
C VAL A 319 -10.88 16.57 -20.97
N PRO A 320 -11.85 15.94 -21.64
CA PRO A 320 -11.59 15.27 -22.91
C PRO A 320 -11.28 16.29 -24.02
N GLU A 321 -10.41 15.91 -24.95
CA GLU A 321 -10.16 16.67 -26.19
C GLU A 321 -11.25 16.40 -27.22
N ASP A 322 -11.64 15.14 -27.41
CA ASP A 322 -12.83 14.73 -28.16
C ASP A 322 -13.90 14.17 -27.21
N ALA A 323 -15.03 14.88 -27.13
CA ALA A 323 -16.17 14.50 -26.29
C ALA A 323 -16.88 13.20 -26.74
N ASN A 324 -16.64 12.74 -27.98
CA ASN A 324 -17.22 11.50 -28.52
C ASN A 324 -16.29 10.29 -28.35
N ALA A 325 -15.02 10.50 -28.01
CA ALA A 325 -14.06 9.43 -27.73
C ALA A 325 -14.18 8.93 -26.28
N PRO A 326 -13.66 7.73 -25.95
CA PRO A 326 -13.62 7.25 -24.57
C PRO A 326 -12.99 8.28 -23.63
N MET A 327 -13.56 8.42 -22.43
CA MET A 327 -13.03 9.35 -21.44
C MET A 327 -11.58 9.01 -21.09
N PRO A 328 -10.75 10.03 -20.76
CA PRO A 328 -9.40 9.80 -20.27
C PRO A 328 -9.41 8.86 -19.06
N SER A 329 -8.47 7.91 -19.04
CA SER A 329 -8.43 6.86 -18.02
C SER A 329 -7.99 7.40 -16.66
N LEU A 330 -7.06 8.36 -16.65
CA LEU A 330 -6.55 8.93 -15.42
C LEU A 330 -7.49 10.00 -14.88
N ARG A 331 -7.68 9.95 -13.56
CA ARG A 331 -8.37 10.97 -12.76
C ARG A 331 -7.60 11.18 -11.47
N MET A 332 -7.63 12.40 -10.96
CA MET A 332 -7.13 12.67 -9.62
C MET A 332 -8.19 12.25 -8.60
N ASN A 333 -7.77 11.47 -7.59
CA ASN A 333 -8.65 11.02 -6.52
C ASN A 333 -9.10 12.16 -5.62
N ASN A 334 -10.22 11.94 -4.93
CA ASN A 334 -10.67 12.78 -3.83
C ASN A 334 -9.76 12.49 -2.61
N TRP A 335 -8.74 13.32 -2.42
CA TRP A 335 -7.81 13.15 -1.31
C TRP A 335 -8.38 13.65 0.01
N GLY A 336 -9.44 14.46 -0.01
CA GLY A 336 -10.12 14.94 1.20
C GLY A 336 -10.75 13.82 2.05
N LEU A 337 -10.90 12.60 1.50
CA LEU A 337 -11.35 11.43 2.26
C LEU A 337 -10.28 10.83 3.18
N VAL A 338 -9.00 11.13 2.93
CA VAL A 338 -7.88 10.52 3.67
C VAL A 338 -6.81 11.50 4.13
N MET A 339 -6.71 12.67 3.52
CA MET A 339 -5.77 13.73 3.89
C MET A 339 -6.36 14.64 4.96
N SER A 340 -5.55 15.05 5.95
CA SER A 340 -5.98 16.07 6.91
C SER A 340 -5.90 17.49 6.30
N GLU A 341 -6.58 18.45 6.92
CA GLU A 341 -6.48 19.87 6.52
C GLU A 341 -5.04 20.40 6.59
N GLU A 342 -4.28 19.98 7.61
CA GLU A 342 -2.89 20.39 7.79
C GLU A 342 -2.00 19.82 6.67
N GLU A 343 -2.17 18.55 6.31
CA GLU A 343 -1.41 17.95 5.22
C GLU A 343 -1.75 18.54 3.86
N LEU A 344 -3.03 18.86 3.64
CA LEU A 344 -3.48 19.54 2.44
C LEU A 344 -2.84 20.93 2.32
N HIS A 345 -2.85 21.67 3.42
CA HIS A 345 -2.21 22.99 3.48
C HIS A 345 -0.70 22.91 3.20
N ASP A 346 0.02 22.03 3.90
CA ASP A 346 1.45 21.83 3.73
C ASP A 346 1.81 21.40 2.30
N LEU A 347 1.02 20.48 1.71
CA LEU A 347 1.17 20.04 0.33
C LEU A 347 1.07 21.22 -0.64
N VAL A 348 0.06 22.09 -0.47
CA VAL A 348 -0.09 23.28 -1.32
C VAL A 348 1.08 24.25 -1.12
N LYS A 349 1.60 24.42 0.10
CA LYS A 349 2.80 25.23 0.34
C LYS A 349 4.01 24.69 -0.43
N TYR A 350 4.20 23.38 -0.46
CA TYR A 350 5.23 22.77 -1.30
C TYR A 350 5.01 23.05 -2.79
N LEU A 351 3.78 22.90 -3.31
CA LEU A 351 3.50 23.17 -4.72
C LEU A 351 3.85 24.61 -5.14
N TRP A 352 3.69 25.57 -4.23
CA TRP A 352 4.09 26.97 -4.46
C TRP A 352 5.61 27.16 -4.60
N THR A 353 6.41 26.26 -4.02
CA THR A 353 7.88 26.27 -4.16
C THR A 353 8.38 25.72 -5.49
N LEU A 354 7.55 24.94 -6.20
CA LEU A 354 7.94 24.29 -7.46
C LEU A 354 8.11 25.28 -8.62
N ALA A 355 7.53 26.46 -8.50
CA ALA A 355 7.58 27.45 -9.56
C ALA A 355 9.02 27.97 -9.80
N PRO A 356 9.41 28.21 -11.07
CA PRO A 356 10.75 28.67 -11.41
C PRO A 356 11.16 29.91 -10.62
N LYS A 357 12.42 29.94 -10.15
CA LYS A 357 13.01 31.13 -9.51
C LYS A 357 13.42 32.14 -10.58
N GLY A 358 13.10 33.42 -10.37
CA GLY A 358 13.56 34.52 -11.23
C GLY A 358 12.54 35.05 -12.23
N GLU A 359 11.35 34.47 -12.28
CA GLU A 359 10.20 35.16 -12.84
C GLU A 359 9.50 35.89 -11.68
N GLU A 360 9.86 37.17 -11.49
CA GLU A 360 8.98 38.09 -10.79
C GLU A 360 7.73 38.24 -11.67
N TRP A 361 6.58 37.90 -11.10
CA TRP A 361 5.29 37.98 -11.76
C TRP A 361 4.43 39.00 -11.02
#